data_AF-A0A2X3JGL3-F1
#
_entry.id   AF-A0A2X3JGL3-F1
#
_cell.length_a   1.000
_cell.length_b   1.000
_cell.length_c   1.000
_cell.angle_alpha   90.00
_cell.angle_beta   90.00
_cell.angle_gamma   90.00
#
_symmetry.space_group_name_H-M   'P 1'
#
loop_
_entity.id
_entity.type
_entity.pdbx_description
1 polymer ?
#
loop_
_entity_poly.entity_id
_entity_poly.type
_entity_poly.pdbx_seq_one_letter_code
_entity_poly.pdbx_strand_id
1 'polypeptide(L)'
;MFEQFNIPALERAVKDGKTIRFSHDPMLDAYKDSYLRKEWNYLKSEHNYKRLKQEGDVWIAVKKSDQLVDEIANEFETYFGDKIDTISIYNVTDTPYPMFNFRFELYNSFIIEFSYNRGAIGCGINFGNYGVDVKNSIGWYDLKNIGQFCKELDEDIRLRIPDKFLQRKGWLE
;
A
#
# COMPACT_ATOMS: atom_id res chain seq x y z
N MET A 1 2.35 -33.61 -11.89
CA MET A 1 1.70 -32.65 -12.80
C MET A 1 1.70 -31.24 -12.23
N PHE A 2 1.06 -30.97 -11.09
CA PHE A 2 1.06 -29.63 -10.47
C PHE A 2 2.46 -29.01 -10.30
N GLU A 3 3.38 -29.74 -9.68
CA GLU A 3 4.76 -29.28 -9.42
C GLU A 3 5.58 -29.06 -10.70
N GLN A 4 5.24 -29.77 -11.77
CA GLN A 4 6.01 -29.73 -13.02
C GLN A 4 5.54 -28.65 -13.99
N PHE A 5 4.26 -28.23 -13.89
CA PHE A 5 3.66 -27.31 -14.86
C PHE A 5 3.10 -26.04 -14.21
N ASN A 6 2.28 -26.17 -13.17
CA ASN A 6 1.63 -25.02 -12.53
C ASN A 6 2.62 -24.21 -11.70
N ILE A 7 3.45 -24.86 -10.88
CA ILE A 7 4.45 -24.17 -10.04
C ILE A 7 5.39 -23.30 -10.90
N PRO A 8 6.07 -23.81 -11.95
CA PRO A 8 6.94 -22.99 -12.79
C PRO A 8 6.21 -21.85 -13.52
N ALA A 9 4.96 -22.07 -13.93
CA ALA A 9 4.15 -21.05 -14.57
C ALA A 9 3.77 -19.92 -13.60
N LEU A 10 3.39 -20.26 -12.37
CA LEU A 10 3.10 -19.30 -11.31
C LEU A 10 4.34 -18.52 -10.91
N GLU A 11 5.47 -19.20 -10.69
CA GLU A 11 6.76 -18.56 -10.39
C GLU A 11 7.14 -17.52 -11.44
N ARG A 12 7.02 -17.89 -12.73
CA ARG A 12 7.27 -16.95 -13.83
C ARG A 12 6.28 -15.78 -13.81
N ALA A 13 4.99 -16.04 -13.61
CA ALA A 13 3.98 -14.98 -13.58
C ALA A 13 4.22 -14.00 -12.42
N VAL A 14 4.57 -14.50 -11.23
CA VAL A 14 4.90 -13.68 -10.07
C VAL A 14 6.17 -12.87 -10.31
N LYS A 15 7.22 -13.51 -10.85
CA LYS A 15 8.48 -12.84 -11.19
C LYS A 15 8.30 -11.74 -12.24
N ASP A 16 7.45 -11.98 -13.22
CA ASP A 16 7.13 -11.01 -14.28
C ASP A 16 6.16 -9.90 -13.79
N GLY A 17 5.74 -9.92 -12.50
CA GLY A 17 4.83 -8.92 -11.94
C GLY A 17 3.40 -8.99 -12.48
N LYS A 18 2.97 -10.15 -13.00
CA LYS A 18 1.66 -10.30 -13.61
C LYS A 18 0.56 -10.42 -12.55
N THR A 19 -0.60 -9.86 -12.88
CA THR A 19 -1.83 -10.12 -12.12
C THR A 19 -2.24 -11.59 -12.26
N ILE A 20 -2.38 -12.28 -11.13
CA ILE A 20 -2.88 -13.66 -11.10
C ILE A 20 -4.40 -13.63 -10.97
N ARG A 21 -5.08 -14.33 -11.88
CA ARG A 21 -6.55 -14.38 -11.96
C ARG A 21 -7.02 -15.82 -11.92
N PHE A 22 -8.12 -16.04 -11.21
CA PHE A 22 -8.86 -17.30 -11.20
C PHE A 22 -10.22 -17.09 -11.86
N SER A 23 -10.65 -18.06 -12.67
CA SER A 23 -11.96 -18.06 -13.33
C SER A 23 -13.13 -18.27 -12.36
N HIS A 24 -12.85 -18.86 -11.19
CA HIS A 24 -13.82 -19.16 -10.15
C HIS A 24 -13.16 -18.90 -8.81
N ASP A 25 -13.96 -18.72 -7.76
CA ASP A 25 -13.43 -18.57 -6.42
C ASP A 25 -12.77 -19.90 -5.98
N PRO A 26 -11.42 -19.98 -5.91
CA PRO A 26 -10.75 -21.19 -5.44
C PRO A 26 -11.13 -21.52 -3.99
N MET A 27 -11.70 -20.58 -3.22
CA MET A 27 -12.08 -20.76 -1.82
C MET A 27 -13.37 -21.55 -1.59
N LEU A 28 -14.17 -21.82 -2.63
CA LEU A 28 -15.37 -22.65 -2.50
C LEU A 28 -15.03 -24.14 -2.31
N ASP A 29 -15.90 -24.86 -1.59
CA ASP A 29 -15.75 -26.29 -1.32
C ASP A 29 -15.77 -27.14 -2.59
N ALA A 30 -16.51 -26.70 -3.61
CA ALA A 30 -16.55 -27.34 -4.94
C ALA A 30 -15.16 -27.46 -5.57
N TYR A 31 -14.21 -26.59 -5.20
CA TYR A 31 -12.85 -26.56 -5.73
C TYR A 31 -11.79 -27.11 -4.77
N LYS A 32 -12.17 -27.67 -3.61
CA LYS A 32 -11.21 -28.08 -2.55
C LYS A 32 -10.09 -29.03 -3.05
N ASP A 33 -10.40 -29.91 -3.99
CA ASP A 33 -9.45 -30.90 -4.54
C ASP A 33 -8.92 -30.51 -5.93
N SER A 34 -9.27 -29.32 -6.42
CA SER A 34 -8.93 -28.84 -7.76
C SER A 34 -7.51 -28.25 -7.84
N TYR A 35 -7.02 -28.05 -9.07
CA TYR A 35 -5.80 -27.29 -9.31
C TYR A 35 -5.93 -25.84 -8.88
N LEU A 36 -7.08 -25.18 -9.07
CA LEU A 36 -7.30 -23.80 -8.63
C LEU A 36 -7.01 -23.62 -7.14
N ARG A 37 -7.48 -24.57 -6.30
CA ARG A 37 -7.20 -24.54 -4.86
C ARG A 37 -5.72 -24.71 -4.56
N LYS A 38 -5.04 -25.61 -5.25
CA LYS A 38 -3.59 -25.85 -5.06
C LYS A 38 -2.77 -24.63 -5.46
N GLU A 39 -3.09 -24.02 -6.59
CA GLU A 39 -2.47 -22.77 -7.05
C GLU A 39 -2.65 -21.65 -6.02
N TRP A 40 -3.87 -21.46 -5.51
CA TRP A 40 -4.14 -20.46 -4.49
C TRP A 40 -3.36 -20.72 -3.18
N ASN A 41 -3.37 -21.96 -2.70
CA ASN A 41 -2.64 -22.34 -1.49
C ASN A 41 -1.12 -22.10 -1.64
N TYR A 42 -0.57 -22.40 -2.82
CA TYR A 42 0.83 -22.18 -3.16
C TYR A 42 1.18 -20.68 -3.18
N LEU A 43 0.36 -19.84 -3.82
CA LEU A 43 0.57 -18.39 -3.83
C LEU A 43 0.52 -17.78 -2.43
N LYS A 44 -0.35 -18.31 -1.56
CA LYS A 44 -0.43 -17.88 -0.16
C LYS A 44 0.80 -18.26 0.65
N SER A 45 1.31 -19.49 0.48
CA SER A 45 2.42 -20.00 1.29
C SER A 45 3.76 -19.42 0.83
N GLU A 46 3.98 -19.32 -0.49
CA GLU A 46 5.28 -18.96 -1.04
C GLU A 46 5.40 -17.48 -1.46
N HIS A 47 4.29 -16.85 -1.87
CA HIS A 47 4.34 -15.55 -2.58
C HIS A 47 3.59 -14.41 -1.88
N ASN A 48 3.25 -14.58 -0.59
CA ASN A 48 2.61 -13.55 0.25
C ASN A 48 1.25 -13.02 -0.26
N TYR A 49 0.57 -13.75 -1.14
CA TYR A 49 -0.83 -13.44 -1.46
C TYR A 49 -1.72 -13.67 -0.24
N LYS A 50 -2.64 -12.75 0.04
CA LYS A 50 -3.46 -12.77 1.28
C LYS A 50 -4.95 -12.88 1.03
N ARG A 51 -5.44 -12.24 -0.03
CA ARG A 51 -6.87 -12.22 -0.34
C ARG A 51 -7.13 -12.37 -1.83
N LEU A 52 -8.40 -12.65 -2.13
CA LEU A 52 -8.95 -12.59 -3.47
C LEU A 52 -9.92 -11.41 -3.53
N LYS A 53 -9.82 -10.62 -4.58
CA LYS A 53 -10.76 -9.54 -4.89
C LYS A 53 -11.56 -9.96 -6.12
N GLN A 54 -12.88 -9.94 -6.03
CA GLN A 54 -13.73 -10.20 -7.18
C GLN A 54 -13.82 -8.94 -8.05
N GLU A 55 -13.51 -9.06 -9.33
CA GLU A 55 -13.69 -7.99 -10.32
C GLU A 55 -14.42 -8.58 -11.54
N GLY A 56 -15.70 -8.26 -11.67
CA GLY A 56 -16.58 -8.89 -12.65
C GLY A 56 -16.65 -10.41 -12.44
N ASP A 57 -16.34 -11.17 -13.49
CA ASP A 57 -16.43 -12.63 -13.49
C ASP A 57 -15.12 -13.32 -13.07
N VAL A 58 -14.11 -12.57 -12.61
CA VAL A 58 -12.81 -13.13 -12.19
C VAL A 58 -12.46 -12.82 -10.75
N TRP A 59 -11.63 -13.67 -10.17
CA TRP A 59 -11.07 -13.52 -8.83
C TRP A 59 -9.59 -13.21 -8.94
N ILE A 60 -9.19 -12.01 -8.50
CA ILE A 60 -7.83 -11.50 -8.57
C ILE A 60 -7.12 -11.78 -7.26
N ALA A 61 -5.96 -12.43 -7.33
CA ALA A 61 -5.11 -12.62 -6.17
C ALA A 61 -4.39 -11.30 -5.83
N VAL A 62 -4.50 -10.87 -4.58
CA VAL A 62 -3.90 -9.61 -4.09
C VAL A 62 -2.78 -9.92 -3.11
N LYS A 63 -1.59 -9.34 -3.34
CA LYS A 63 -0.46 -9.46 -2.42
C LYS A 63 -0.66 -8.60 -1.18
N LYS A 64 0.09 -8.91 -0.12
CA LYS A 64 0.02 -8.15 1.13
C LYS A 64 0.44 -6.68 0.91
N SER A 65 1.50 -6.44 0.15
CA SER A 65 1.95 -5.07 -0.15
C SER A 65 0.88 -4.26 -0.89
N ASP A 66 0.30 -4.78 -1.97
CA ASP A 66 -0.77 -4.13 -2.74
C ASP A 66 -1.99 -3.80 -1.85
N GLN A 67 -2.38 -4.74 -0.98
CA GLN A 67 -3.47 -4.50 -0.03
C GLN A 67 -3.16 -3.33 0.93
N LEU A 68 -1.96 -3.32 1.52
CA LEU A 68 -1.55 -2.26 2.45
C LEU A 68 -1.42 -0.90 1.74
N VAL A 69 -0.96 -0.92 0.49
CA VAL A 69 -0.89 0.28 -0.35
C VAL A 69 -2.29 0.86 -0.54
N ASP A 70 -3.27 0.05 -0.95
CA ASP A 70 -4.65 0.49 -1.12
C ASP A 70 -5.21 1.06 0.20
N GLU A 71 -5.00 0.36 1.32
CA GLU A 71 -5.51 0.77 2.64
C GLU A 71 -4.92 2.11 3.09
N ILE A 72 -3.60 2.30 2.96
CA ILE A 72 -2.91 3.54 3.37
C ILE A 72 -3.25 4.70 2.43
N ALA A 73 -3.29 4.45 1.12
CA ALA A 73 -3.65 5.47 0.13
C ALA A 73 -5.06 6.03 0.41
N ASN A 74 -6.03 5.13 0.62
CA ASN A 74 -7.40 5.52 0.93
C ASN A 74 -7.49 6.33 2.23
N GLU A 75 -6.71 5.97 3.26
CA GLU A 75 -6.67 6.75 4.51
C GLU A 75 -6.10 8.16 4.27
N PHE A 76 -5.01 8.28 3.51
CA PHE A 76 -4.41 9.57 3.18
C PHE A 76 -5.41 10.45 2.41
N GLU A 77 -6.05 9.92 1.38
CA GLU A 77 -7.06 10.64 0.60
C GLU A 77 -8.27 11.03 1.47
N THR A 78 -8.74 10.13 2.33
CA THR A 78 -9.88 10.40 3.22
C THR A 78 -9.55 11.49 4.24
N TYR A 79 -8.36 11.44 4.84
CA TYR A 79 -7.96 12.37 5.89
C TYR A 79 -7.59 13.75 5.34
N PHE A 80 -6.75 13.80 4.29
CA PHE A 80 -6.22 15.04 3.76
C PHE A 80 -7.13 15.69 2.71
N GLY A 81 -8.00 14.93 2.05
CA GLY A 81 -8.97 15.46 1.09
C GLY A 81 -8.32 16.30 0.00
N ASP A 82 -8.69 17.57 -0.11
CA ASP A 82 -8.16 18.50 -1.10
C ASP A 82 -6.76 19.06 -0.77
N LYS A 83 -6.20 18.71 0.39
CA LYS A 83 -4.84 19.14 0.81
C LYS A 83 -3.74 18.27 0.23
N ILE A 84 -4.05 17.07 -0.25
CA ILE A 84 -3.10 16.11 -0.84
C ILE A 84 -3.27 16.08 -2.35
N ASP A 85 -2.16 16.07 -3.10
CA ASP A 85 -2.18 15.85 -4.54
C ASP A 85 -2.00 14.35 -4.87
N THR A 86 -1.84 14.02 -6.15
CA THR A 86 -1.64 12.67 -6.66
C THR A 86 -0.56 11.92 -5.89
N ILE A 87 -0.95 10.77 -5.36
CA ILE A 87 -0.06 9.85 -4.65
C ILE A 87 0.72 9.00 -5.66
N SER A 88 2.05 9.14 -5.65
CA SER A 88 2.98 8.30 -6.40
C SER A 88 3.44 7.13 -5.53
N ILE A 89 3.15 5.90 -5.96
CA ILE A 89 3.55 4.66 -5.26
C ILE A 89 4.72 4.01 -5.99
N TYR A 90 5.77 3.63 -5.27
CA TYR A 90 6.97 3.04 -5.88
C TYR A 90 7.71 2.08 -4.95
N ASN A 91 8.59 1.26 -5.55
CA ASN A 91 9.33 0.18 -4.87
C ASN A 91 8.44 -0.80 -4.08
N VAL A 92 7.26 -1.12 -4.62
CA VAL A 92 6.35 -2.10 -4.03
C VAL A 92 6.93 -3.50 -4.21
N THR A 93 7.14 -4.21 -3.11
CA THR A 93 7.63 -5.59 -3.11
C THR A 93 7.15 -6.33 -1.86
N ASP A 94 6.95 -7.65 -1.98
CA ASP A 94 6.71 -8.55 -0.85
C ASP A 94 7.94 -9.38 -0.47
N THR A 95 9.07 -9.15 -1.14
CA THR A 95 10.32 -9.91 -0.97
C THR A 95 11.44 -9.00 -0.47
N PRO A 96 12.14 -9.35 0.63
CA PRO A 96 11.89 -10.49 1.53
C PRO A 96 10.66 -10.34 2.45
N TYR A 97 10.07 -9.14 2.51
CA TYR A 97 8.87 -8.81 3.26
C TYR A 97 8.21 -7.59 2.60
N PRO A 98 6.95 -7.25 2.94
CA PRO A 98 6.29 -6.10 2.35
C PRO A 98 7.05 -4.80 2.60
N MET A 99 7.39 -4.11 1.52
CA MET A 99 8.01 -2.79 1.48
C MET A 99 7.41 -1.99 0.32
N PHE A 100 7.24 -0.69 0.53
CA PHE A 100 6.77 0.23 -0.49
C PHE A 100 7.01 1.67 -0.02
N ASN A 101 6.95 2.61 -0.96
CA ASN A 101 7.06 4.03 -0.68
C ASN A 101 5.93 4.80 -1.37
N PHE A 102 5.56 5.89 -0.74
CA PHE A 102 4.59 6.87 -1.18
C PHE A 102 5.30 8.21 -1.30
N ARG A 103 5.08 8.91 -2.40
CA ARG A 103 5.43 10.32 -2.58
C ARG A 103 4.19 11.10 -2.95
N PHE A 104 3.93 12.18 -2.24
CA PHE A 104 2.81 13.07 -2.54
C PHE A 104 3.14 14.51 -2.15
N GLU A 105 2.49 15.48 -2.80
CA GLU A 105 2.51 16.87 -2.33
C GLU A 105 1.42 17.04 -1.27
N LEU A 106 1.77 17.68 -0.16
CA LEU A 106 0.83 18.05 0.89
C LEU A 106 0.80 19.58 1.05
N TYR A 107 -0.40 20.11 1.18
CA TYR A 107 -0.69 21.52 1.39
C TYR A 107 -0.14 22.46 0.28
N ASN A 108 0.03 21.97 -0.95
CA ASN A 108 0.70 22.70 -2.04
C ASN A 108 2.06 23.31 -1.64
N SER A 109 2.77 22.69 -0.69
CA SER A 109 3.93 23.30 -0.03
C SER A 109 5.09 22.33 0.16
N PHE A 110 4.80 21.07 0.52
CA PHE A 110 5.83 20.09 0.85
C PHE A 110 5.62 18.79 0.08
N ILE A 111 6.72 18.26 -0.45
CA ILE A 111 6.75 16.89 -0.96
C ILE A 111 7.02 15.98 0.23
N ILE A 112 6.11 15.06 0.50
CA ILE A 112 6.21 14.08 1.57
C ILE A 112 6.68 12.75 0.98
N GLU A 113 7.64 12.13 1.66
CA GLU A 113 8.10 10.77 1.41
C GLU A 113 7.70 9.91 2.60
N PHE A 114 6.82 8.95 2.35
CA PHE A 114 6.44 7.94 3.33
C PHE A 114 6.97 6.58 2.89
N SER A 115 7.57 5.85 3.82
CA SER A 115 8.12 4.52 3.59
C SER A 115 7.50 3.52 4.55
N TYR A 116 7.13 2.36 4.04
CA TYR A 116 6.75 1.21 4.84
C TYR A 116 7.79 0.11 4.65
N ASN A 117 8.26 -0.47 5.75
CA ASN A 117 9.22 -1.56 5.73
C ASN A 117 8.94 -2.58 6.83
N ARG A 118 8.39 -3.75 6.44
CA ARG A 118 8.08 -4.87 7.38
C ARG A 118 7.23 -4.42 8.58
N GLY A 119 6.38 -3.43 8.42
CA GLY A 119 5.60 -2.87 9.51
C GLY A 119 6.27 -1.72 10.25
N ALA A 120 7.50 -1.33 9.96
CA ALA A 120 8.02 -0.02 10.38
C ALA A 120 7.56 1.05 9.39
N ILE A 121 7.25 2.25 9.88
CA ILE A 121 6.96 3.41 9.02
C ILE A 121 8.04 4.47 9.20
N GLY A 122 8.37 5.14 8.11
CA GLY A 122 9.22 6.33 8.08
C GLY A 122 8.51 7.42 7.28
N CYS A 123 8.69 8.67 7.68
CA CYS A 123 8.13 9.82 6.99
C CYS A 123 9.09 11.00 7.05
N GLY A 124 9.23 11.72 5.93
CA GLY A 124 10.03 12.92 5.87
C GLY A 124 9.56 13.88 4.78
N ILE A 125 9.97 15.14 4.93
CA ILE A 125 9.81 16.16 3.90
C ILE A 125 11.01 16.09 2.97
N ASN A 126 10.75 15.98 1.67
CA ASN A 126 11.75 15.90 0.61
C ASN A 126 12.12 17.31 0.09
N PHE A 127 13.40 17.67 0.19
CA PHE A 127 13.99 18.90 -0.37
C PHE A 127 14.97 18.60 -1.52
N GLY A 128 14.69 17.55 -2.29
CA GLY A 128 15.54 17.04 -3.37
C GLY A 128 16.65 16.15 -2.85
N ASN A 129 17.82 16.72 -2.60
CA ASN A 129 19.02 15.96 -2.21
C ASN A 129 19.09 15.64 -0.71
N TYR A 130 18.18 16.18 0.09
CA TYR A 130 18.09 15.92 1.52
C TYR A 130 16.63 15.80 1.96
N GLY A 131 16.42 15.03 3.02
CA GLY A 131 15.13 14.89 3.67
C GLY A 131 15.20 15.41 5.11
N VAL A 132 14.07 15.92 5.60
CA VAL A 132 13.89 16.22 7.03
C VAL A 132 12.86 15.25 7.59
N ASP A 133 13.27 14.41 8.53
CA ASP A 133 12.38 13.45 9.16
C ASP A 133 11.23 14.18 9.88
N VAL A 134 10.01 13.72 9.61
CA VAL A 134 8.82 14.11 10.37
C VAL A 134 8.65 13.07 11.45
N LYS A 135 8.99 13.46 12.68
CA LYS A 135 8.81 12.58 13.84
C LYS A 135 7.32 12.33 14.03
N ASN A 136 6.99 11.07 14.18
CA ASN A 136 5.66 10.61 14.56
C ASN A 136 5.80 9.66 15.75
N SER A 137 4.73 9.51 16.51
CA SER A 137 4.68 8.66 17.70
C SER A 137 4.60 7.16 17.37
N ILE A 138 4.45 6.81 16.09
CA ILE A 138 4.19 5.46 15.62
C ILE A 138 5.49 4.80 15.17
N GLY A 139 6.09 4.00 16.07
CA GLY A 139 7.29 3.23 15.74
C GLY A 139 7.03 2.01 14.83
N TRP A 140 5.82 1.43 14.91
CA TRP A 140 5.41 0.26 14.13
C TRP A 140 3.95 0.42 13.68
N TYR A 141 3.71 0.15 12.40
CA TYR A 141 2.43 0.12 11.73
C TYR A 141 1.54 -0.98 12.31
N ASP A 142 0.46 -0.52 12.93
CA ASP A 142 -0.81 -1.23 13.06
C ASP A 142 -1.82 -0.43 12.23
N LEU A 143 -2.74 -1.10 11.55
CA LEU A 143 -3.83 -0.48 10.77
C LEU A 143 -4.60 0.55 11.59
N LYS A 144 -4.69 0.36 12.91
CA LYS A 144 -5.35 1.32 13.82
C LYS A 144 -4.60 2.64 14.00
N ASN A 145 -3.33 2.71 13.63
CA ASN A 145 -2.47 3.85 13.92
C ASN A 145 -2.35 4.82 12.74
N ILE A 146 -2.77 4.47 11.53
CA ILE A 146 -2.54 5.34 10.36
C ILE A 146 -3.28 6.68 10.46
N GLY A 147 -4.50 6.71 11.01
CA GLY A 147 -5.22 7.98 11.24
C GLY A 147 -4.51 8.90 12.24
N GLN A 148 -3.88 8.32 13.28
CA GLN A 148 -3.05 9.08 14.22
C GLN A 148 -1.78 9.62 13.54
N PHE A 149 -1.15 8.83 12.65
CA PHE A 149 -0.04 9.30 11.83
C PHE A 149 -0.46 10.51 10.97
N CYS A 150 -1.60 10.41 10.27
CA CYS A 150 -2.09 11.50 9.42
C CYS A 150 -2.30 12.78 10.23
N LYS A 151 -2.85 12.67 11.44
CA LYS A 151 -3.03 13.80 12.35
C LYS A 151 -1.71 14.46 12.76
N GLU A 152 -0.72 13.67 13.17
CA GLU A 152 0.58 14.21 13.57
C GLU A 152 1.32 14.85 12.39
N LEU A 153 1.22 14.24 11.20
CA LEU A 153 1.73 14.82 9.96
C LEU A 153 1.02 16.14 9.62
N ASP A 154 -0.31 16.21 9.75
CA ASP A 154 -1.10 17.43 9.53
C ASP A 154 -0.64 18.57 10.45
N GLU A 155 -0.56 18.30 11.76
CA GLU A 155 -0.14 19.27 12.78
C GLU A 155 1.28 19.78 12.49
N ASP A 156 2.22 18.87 12.24
CA ASP A 156 3.62 19.22 11.97
C ASP A 156 3.74 20.05 10.67
N ILE A 157 3.09 19.62 9.59
CA ILE A 157 3.18 20.33 8.31
C ILE A 157 2.54 21.72 8.38
N ARG A 158 1.40 21.88 9.04
CA ARG A 158 0.73 23.18 9.17
C ARG A 158 1.56 24.20 9.93
N LEU A 159 2.34 23.78 10.94
CA LEU A 159 3.25 24.68 11.67
C LEU A 159 4.35 25.31 10.80
N ARG A 160 4.60 24.74 9.61
CA ARG A 160 5.61 25.23 8.66
C ARG A 160 5.01 26.11 7.56
N ILE A 161 3.69 26.30 7.55
CA ILE A 161 2.97 27.04 6.51
C ILE A 161 2.36 28.30 7.12
N PRO A 162 2.49 29.48 6.47
CA PRO A 162 1.86 30.69 6.98
C PRO A 162 0.34 30.57 7.09
N ASP A 163 -0.24 30.94 8.23
CA ASP A 163 -1.69 30.89 8.49
C ASP A 163 -2.52 31.57 7.38
N LYS A 164 -2.06 32.72 6.87
CA LYS A 164 -2.73 33.44 5.78
C LYS A 164 -2.89 32.61 4.51
N PHE A 165 -1.93 31.73 4.22
CA PHE A 165 -2.01 30.82 3.08
C PHE A 165 -3.06 29.74 3.33
N LEU A 166 -3.04 29.10 4.52
CA LEU A 166 -4.01 28.08 4.91
C LEU A 166 -5.44 28.66 4.92
N GLN A 167 -5.65 29.85 5.46
CA GLN A 167 -6.94 30.56 5.44
C GLN A 167 -7.46 30.81 4.03
N ARG A 168 -6.59 31.29 3.13
CA ARG A 168 -6.96 31.56 1.73
C ARG A 168 -7.41 30.29 0.99
N LYS A 169 -6.83 29.14 1.34
CA LYS A 169 -7.19 27.84 0.79
C LYS A 169 -8.40 27.18 1.48
N GLY A 170 -8.86 27.73 2.61
CA GLY A 170 -9.94 27.14 3.40
C GLY A 170 -9.50 25.96 4.27
N TRP A 171 -8.19 25.83 4.55
CA TRP A 171 -7.61 24.72 5.30
C TRP A 171 -7.27 25.05 6.76
N LEU A 172 -7.48 26.30 7.17
CA LEU A 172 -7.46 26.72 8.57
C LEU A 172 -8.92 26.98 8.97
N GLU A 173 -9.42 26.19 9.92
CA GLU A 173 -10.74 26.39 10.55
C GLU A 173 -10.77 27.66 11.41
#